data_AF-A0A2V9JQD2-F1
#
_entry.id   AF-A0A2V9JQD2-F1
#
_cell.length_a   1.000
_cell.length_b   1.000
_cell.length_c   1.000
_cell.angle_alpha   90.00
_cell.angle_beta   90.00
_cell.angle_gamma   90.00
#
_symmetry.space_group_name_H-M   'P 1'
#
loop_
_entity.id
_entity.type
_entity.pdbx_description
1 polymer ?
#
loop_
_entity_poly.entity_id
_entity_poly.type
_entity_poly.pdbx_seq_one_letter_code
_entity_poly.pdbx_strand_id
1 'polypeptide(L)' 'RLQGGLARRLRRGLAHFVRRSRALLRQGRELWEVKNVFVTDGSSFTSSGCVNPTVTMMALTARACAYIAEQLRTSNL' A
#
# COMPACT_ATOMS: atom_id res chain seq x y z
N ARG A 1 -11.28 -24.00 25.90
CA ARG A 1 -10.17 -23.16 25.37
C ARG A 1 -10.17 -22.96 23.83
N LEU A 2 -11.08 -23.56 23.05
CA LEU A 2 -11.08 -23.50 21.57
C LEU A 2 -11.82 -22.30 20.94
N GLN A 3 -12.77 -21.66 21.65
CA GLN A 3 -13.58 -20.57 21.08
C GLN A 3 -12.84 -19.23 20.93
N GLY A 4 -11.85 -18.95 21.78
CA GLY A 4 -11.06 -17.71 21.68
C GLY A 4 -10.13 -17.66 20.46
N GLY A 5 -9.71 -18.81 19.92
CA GLY A 5 -8.85 -18.88 18.72
C GLY A 5 -9.60 -18.52 17.44
N LEU A 6 -10.80 -19.09 17.27
CA LEU A 6 -11.62 -18.90 16.07
C LEU A 6 -12.13 -17.44 15.97
N ALA A 7 -12.59 -16.86 17.07
CA ALA A 7 -13.03 -15.46 17.10
C ALA A 7 -11.90 -14.47 16.80
N ARG A 8 -10.66 -14.78 17.20
CA ARG A 8 -9.48 -13.97 16.85
C ARG A 8 -9.07 -14.14 15.39
N ARG A 9 -9.25 -15.33 14.81
CA ARG A 9 -8.98 -15.60 13.39
C ARG A 9 -9.99 -14.89 12.48
N LEU A 10 -11.26 -14.92 12.84
CA LEU A 10 -12.34 -14.20 12.14
C LEU A 10 -12.15 -12.68 12.20
N ARG A 11 -11.83 -12.12 13.38
CA ARG A 11 -11.54 -10.68 13.51
C ARG A 11 -10.31 -10.25 12.71
N ARG A 12 -9.24 -11.05 12.68
CA ARG A 12 -8.06 -10.78 11.86
C ARG A 12 -8.34 -10.87 10.35
N GLY A 13 -9.14 -11.85 9.94
CA GLY A 13 -9.59 -11.98 8.54
C GLY A 13 -10.41 -10.78 8.09
N LEU A 14 -11.36 -10.35 8.91
CA LEU A 14 -12.18 -9.17 8.62
C LEU A 14 -11.37 -7.87 8.63
N ALA A 15 -10.43 -7.70 9.57
CA ALA A 15 -9.56 -6.52 9.61
C ALA A 15 -8.62 -6.45 8.40
N HIS A 16 -8.06 -7.58 7.95
CA HIS A 16 -7.25 -7.63 6.73
C HIS A 16 -8.06 -7.36 5.47
N PHE A 17 -9.30 -7.88 5.41
CA PHE A 17 -10.21 -7.65 4.30
C PHE A 17 -10.62 -6.17 4.21
N VAL A 18 -11.09 -5.59 5.32
CA VAL A 18 -11.49 -4.17 5.39
C VAL A 18 -10.33 -3.23 5.05
N ARG A 19 -9.09 -3.59 5.43
CA ARG A 19 -7.90 -2.80 5.07
C ARG A 19 -7.58 -2.86 3.58
N ARG A 20 -7.82 -3.98 2.90
CA ARG A 20 -7.60 -4.14 1.46
C ARG A 20 -8.61 -3.32 0.64
N SER A 21 -9.85 -3.19 1.11
CA SER A 21 -10.91 -2.45 0.42
C SER A 21 -10.69 -0.93 0.38
N ARG A 22 -9.91 -0.37 1.33
CA ARG A 22 -9.71 1.08 1.47
C ARG A 22 -8.41 1.61 0.82
N ALA A 23 -7.45 0.74 0.51
CA ALA A 23 -6.18 1.14 -0.07
C ALA A 23 -5.69 0.06 -1.05
N LEU A 24 -5.64 0.41 -2.34
CA LEU A 24 -5.19 -0.48 -3.43
C LEU A 24 -3.66 -0.66 -3.49
N LEU A 25 -2.92 0.17 -2.77
CA LEU A 25 -1.46 0.18 -2.74
C LEU A 25 -0.90 -0.15 -1.35
N ARG A 26 0.27 -0.79 -1.32
CA ARG A 26 1.13 -0.95 -0.15
C ARG A 26 1.85 0.36 0.19
N GLN A 27 2.55 0.39 1.32
CA GLN A 27 3.28 1.56 1.80
C GLN A 27 4.33 2.09 0.79
N GLY A 28 4.99 1.17 0.07
CA GLY A 28 5.95 1.44 -1.01
C GLY A 28 5.33 1.79 -2.36
N ARG A 29 4.00 1.99 -2.43
CA ARG A 29 3.25 2.28 -3.67
C ARG A 29 3.12 1.11 -4.67
N GLU A 30 3.39 -0.10 -4.22
CA GLU A 30 3.17 -1.35 -4.96
C GLU A 30 1.70 -1.80 -4.88
N LEU A 31 1.14 -2.39 -5.95
CA LEU A 31 -0.19 -2.99 -5.94
C LEU A 31 -0.27 -4.23 -5.02
N TRP A 32 -1.43 -4.44 -4.41
CA TRP A 32 -1.64 -5.64 -3.56
C TRP A 32 -1.78 -6.94 -4.34
N GLU A 33 -2.22 -6.87 -5.59
CA GLU A 33 -2.54 -8.04 -6.43
C GLU A 33 -1.44 -8.37 -7.42
N VAL A 34 -0.65 -7.37 -7.82
CA VAL A 34 0.42 -7.53 -8.81
C VAL A 34 1.72 -7.03 -8.20
N LYS A 35 2.71 -7.92 -8.10
CA LYS A 35 4.05 -7.54 -7.66
C LYS A 35 4.74 -6.71 -8.74
N ASN A 36 5.63 -5.82 -8.33
CA ASN A 36 6.46 -4.98 -9.22
C ASN A 36 5.70 -3.95 -10.06
N VAL A 37 4.43 -3.71 -9.75
CA VAL A 37 3.67 -2.62 -10.35
C VAL A 37 3.49 -1.54 -9.30
N PHE A 38 4.04 -0.36 -9.59
CA PHE A 38 4.03 0.79 -8.71
C PHE A 38 3.22 1.92 -9.33
N VAL A 39 2.44 2.62 -8.50
CA VAL A 39 1.57 3.71 -8.95
C VAL A 39 1.85 4.95 -8.10
N THR A 40 2.18 6.07 -8.75
CA THR A 40 2.58 7.33 -8.09
C THR A 40 1.84 8.57 -8.60
N ASP A 41 0.71 8.37 -9.30
CA ASP A 41 -0.15 9.42 -9.82
C ASP A 41 -1.32 9.75 -8.85
N GLY A 42 -2.32 10.49 -9.34
CA GLY A 42 -3.51 10.85 -8.57
C GLY A 42 -4.32 9.67 -8.01
N SER A 43 -4.25 8.50 -8.63
CA SER A 43 -4.93 7.28 -8.14
C SER A 43 -4.31 6.75 -6.85
N SER A 44 -3.13 7.23 -6.50
CA SER A 44 -2.38 6.86 -5.29
C SER A 44 -2.85 7.61 -4.05
N PHE A 45 -3.83 8.52 -4.17
CA PHE A 45 -4.40 9.27 -3.07
C PHE A 45 -5.69 8.63 -2.55
N THR A 46 -5.81 8.52 -1.22
CA THR A 46 -7.03 8.02 -0.57
C THR A 46 -8.11 9.10 -0.43
N SER A 47 -7.74 10.36 -0.64
CA SER A 47 -8.62 11.52 -0.54
C SER A 47 -8.05 12.69 -1.35
N SER A 48 -8.92 13.56 -1.85
CA SER A 48 -8.50 14.81 -2.49
C SER A 48 -8.23 15.88 -1.45
N GLY A 49 -7.15 16.66 -1.65
CA GLY A 49 -6.88 17.88 -0.91
C GLY A 49 -7.25 19.12 -1.72
N CYS A 50 -7.31 20.28 -1.06
CA CYS A 50 -7.55 21.59 -1.69
C CYS A 50 -6.26 22.32 -2.12
N VAL A 51 -5.09 21.76 -1.82
CA VAL A 51 -3.78 22.28 -2.22
C VAL A 51 -3.27 21.56 -3.46
N ASN A 52 -2.32 22.20 -4.17
CA ASN A 52 -1.75 21.65 -5.39
C ASN A 52 -1.08 20.27 -5.13
N PRO A 53 -1.51 19.19 -5.82
CA PRO A 53 -1.05 17.85 -5.53
C PRO A 53 0.34 17.54 -6.10
N THR A 54 0.90 18.38 -6.98
CA THR A 54 2.13 18.11 -7.72
C THR A 54 3.32 17.85 -6.79
N VAL A 55 3.52 18.70 -5.76
CA VAL A 55 4.63 18.53 -4.80
C VAL A 55 4.49 17.21 -4.04
N THR A 56 3.26 16.85 -3.66
CA THR A 56 2.98 15.57 -2.99
C THR A 56 3.22 14.39 -3.93
N MET A 57 2.77 14.45 -5.19
CA MET A 57 3.04 13.41 -6.19
C MET A 57 4.55 13.22 -6.40
N MET A 58 5.32 14.30 -6.53
CA MET A 58 6.78 14.25 -6.70
C MET A 58 7.47 13.62 -5.47
N ALA A 59 7.08 14.02 -4.26
CA ALA A 59 7.62 13.43 -3.03
C ALA A 59 7.30 11.93 -2.91
N LEU A 60 6.10 11.52 -3.30
CA LEU A 60 5.71 10.11 -3.32
C LEU A 60 6.45 9.30 -4.38
N THR A 61 6.67 9.90 -5.55
CA THR A 61 7.45 9.30 -6.64
C THR A 61 8.90 9.09 -6.20
N ALA A 62 9.54 10.11 -5.61
CA ALA A 62 10.89 10.00 -5.08
C ALA A 62 11.00 8.87 -4.03
N ARG A 63 10.00 8.77 -3.14
CA ARG A 63 9.93 7.70 -2.13
C ARG A 63 9.76 6.31 -2.76
N ALA A 64 8.92 6.17 -3.78
CA ALA A 64 8.72 4.90 -4.47
C ALA A 64 10.01 4.47 -5.21
N CYS A 65 10.69 5.40 -5.88
CA CYS A 65 11.97 5.13 -6.52
C CYS A 65 13.03 4.69 -5.52
N ALA A 66 13.12 5.33 -4.35
CA ALA A 66 14.04 4.91 -3.28
C ALA A 66 13.74 3.48 -2.80
N TYR A 67 12.46 3.13 -2.63
CA TYR A 67 12.04 1.78 -2.29
C TYR A 67 12.43 0.77 -3.37
N ILE A 68 12.14 1.07 -4.65
CA ILE A 68 12.48 0.21 -5.79
C ILE A 68 13.99 0.02 -5.89
N ALA A 69 14.80 1.07 -5.71
CA ALA A 69 16.25 0.97 -5.74
C ALA A 69 16.79 -0.01 -4.69
N GLU A 70 16.25 0.02 -3.48
CA GLU A 70 16.63 -0.93 -2.42
C GLU A 70 16.11 -2.35 -2.68
N GLN A 71 14.91 -2.50 -3.27
CA GLN A 71 14.40 -3.82 -3.68
C GLN A 71 15.22 -4.42 -4.84
N LEU A 72 15.70 -3.60 -5.79
CA LEU A 72 16.58 -4.04 -6.88
C LEU A 72 17.93 -4.52 -6.34
N ARG A 73 18.52 -3.79 -5.39
CA ARG A 73 19.78 -4.18 -4.74
C ARG A 73 19.69 -5.52 -4.02
N THR A 74 18.53 -5.82 -3.45
CA THR A 74 18.26 -7.06 -2.73
C THR A 74 17.72 -8.16 -3.64
N SER A 75 17.61 -7.92 -4.96
CA SER A 75 17.01 -8.86 -5.95
C SER A 75 15.62 -9.36 -5.53
N ASN A 76 14.82 -8.48 -4.92
CA ASN A 76 13.51 -8.77 -4.36
C ASN A 76 12.37 -8.05 -5.11
N LEU A 77 12.59 -7.74 -6.39
CA LEU A 77 11.52 -7.39 -7.34
C LEU A 77 10.97 -8.68 -7.95
#